data_AF-A0A1B8HSA5-F1
#
_entry.id   AF-A0A1B8HSA5-F1
#
_cell.length_a   1.000
_cell.length_b   1.000
_cell.length_c   1.000
_cell.angle_alpha   90.00
_cell.angle_beta   90.00
_cell.angle_gamma   90.00
#
_symmetry.space_group_name_H-M   'P 1'
#
loop_
_entity.id
_entity.type
_entity.pdbx_description
1 polymer ?
#
loop_
_entity_poly.entity_id
_entity_poly.type
_entity_poly.pdbx_seq_one_letter_code
_entity_poly.pdbx_strand_id
1 'polypeptide(L)'
;MKINITPENQGVLKVLFQVESAVKSLIERGVTVLGISTSGDNPRIKIARHAYCEQLIRTGKACYLQFGNSRHGYYKQGSFTLGGCRVYWSESIY
;
A
#
# COMPACT_ATOMS: atom_id res chain seq x y z
N MET A 1 -12.26 -10.12 -22.09
CA MET A 1 -13.27 -9.86 -21.03
C MET A 1 -13.96 -8.55 -21.36
N LYS A 2 -15.28 -8.54 -21.60
CA LYS A 2 -16.04 -7.30 -21.83
C LYS A 2 -16.68 -6.89 -20.51
N ILE A 3 -16.17 -5.82 -19.90
CA ILE A 3 -16.74 -5.24 -18.69
C ILE A 3 -17.71 -4.15 -19.15
N ASN A 4 -19.00 -4.35 -18.90
CA ASN A 4 -20.00 -3.31 -19.17
C ASN A 4 -19.85 -2.21 -18.11
N ILE A 5 -19.44 -1.02 -18.55
CA ILE A 5 -19.19 0.12 -17.67
C ILE A 5 -20.49 0.89 -17.51
N THR A 6 -21.15 0.73 -16.37
CA THR A 6 -22.25 1.62 -15.98
C THR A 6 -21.68 2.84 -15.22
N PRO A 7 -22.40 3.97 -15.18
CA PRO A 7 -21.98 5.15 -14.41
C PRO A 7 -21.73 4.82 -12.94
N GLU A 8 -22.48 3.89 -12.34
CA GLU A 8 -22.29 3.47 -10.95
C GLU A 8 -20.96 2.72 -10.73
N ASN A 9 -20.45 2.02 -11.77
CA ASN A 9 -19.25 1.19 -11.68
C ASN A 9 -17.97 1.91 -12.15
N GLN A 10 -18.05 3.14 -12.66
CA GLN A 10 -16.88 3.92 -13.08
C GLN A 10 -15.89 4.17 -11.94
N GLY A 11 -16.39 4.41 -10.72
CA GLY A 11 -15.54 4.58 -9.53
C GLY A 11 -14.71 3.34 -9.20
N VAL A 12 -15.30 2.15 -9.37
CA VAL A 12 -14.63 0.87 -9.14
C VAL A 12 -13.48 0.67 -10.13
N LEU A 13 -13.69 0.95 -11.41
CA LEU A 13 -12.63 0.85 -12.41
C LEU A 13 -11.47 1.81 -12.15
N LYS A 14 -11.78 3.05 -11.75
CA LYS A 14 -10.75 4.03 -11.39
C LYS A 14 -9.85 3.50 -10.26
N VAL A 15 -10.45 2.93 -9.22
CA VAL A 15 -9.71 2.32 -8.10
C VAL A 15 -8.86 1.15 -8.58
N LEU A 16 -9.40 0.27 -9.42
CA LEU A 16 -8.65 -0.88 -9.95
C LEU A 16 -7.42 -0.43 -10.76
N PHE A 17 -7.57 0.56 -11.65
CA PHE A 17 -6.44 1.09 -12.41
C PHE A 17 -5.39 1.79 -11.54
N GLN A 18 -5.81 2.51 -10.50
CA GLN A 18 -4.88 3.10 -9.52
C GLN A 18 -4.06 2.03 -8.80
N VAL A 19 -4.73 0.98 -8.33
CA VAL A 19 -4.10 -0.15 -7.66
C VAL A 19 -3.14 -0.88 -8.61
N GLU A 20 -3.58 -1.20 -9.84
CA GLU A 20 -2.77 -1.86 -10.85
C GLU A 20 -1.48 -1.07 -11.14
N SER A 21 -1.61 0.23 -11.38
CA SER A 21 -0.46 1.12 -11.64
C SER A 21 0.51 1.14 -10.47
N ALA A 22 0.00 1.24 -9.23
CA ALA A 22 0.83 1.24 -8.02
C ALA A 22 1.54 -0.11 -7.81
N VAL A 23 0.82 -1.23 -7.99
CA VAL A 23 1.39 -2.58 -7.85
C VAL A 23 2.47 -2.83 -8.89
N LYS A 24 2.25 -2.47 -10.15
CA LYS A 24 3.25 -2.60 -11.21
C LYS A 24 4.52 -1.82 -10.88
N SER A 25 4.36 -0.57 -10.45
CA SER A 25 5.45 0.30 -10.03
C SER A 25 6.25 -0.26 -8.84
N LEU A 26 5.59 -0.95 -7.90
CA LEU A 26 6.25 -1.64 -6.78
C LEU A 26 7.03 -2.88 -7.24
N ILE A 27 6.43 -3.71 -8.10
CA ILE A 27 7.06 -4.92 -8.63
C ILE A 27 8.29 -4.58 -9.47
N GLU A 28 8.22 -3.55 -10.32
CA GLU A 28 9.36 -3.04 -11.11
C GLU A 28 10.53 -2.58 -10.22
N ARG A 29 10.26 -2.22 -8.96
CA ARG A 29 11.27 -1.84 -7.95
C ARG A 29 11.75 -3.02 -7.10
N GLY A 30 11.32 -4.24 -7.41
CA GLY A 30 11.63 -5.45 -6.64
C GLY A 30 10.88 -5.58 -5.32
N VAL A 31 9.85 -4.75 -5.08
CA VAL A 31 9.08 -4.79 -3.83
C VAL A 31 8.01 -5.89 -3.91
N THR A 32 8.02 -6.79 -2.92
CA THR A 32 7.00 -7.84 -2.80
C THR A 32 5.69 -7.29 -2.23
N VAL A 33 4.60 -7.43 -2.99
CA VAL A 33 3.23 -7.11 -2.55
C VAL A 33 2.64 -8.32 -1.82
N LEU A 34 2.15 -8.10 -0.59
CA LEU A 34 1.58 -9.14 0.28
C LEU A 34 0.05 -9.16 0.25
N GLY A 35 -0.59 -8.04 -0.08
CA GLY A 35 -2.04 -7.96 -0.11
C GLY A 35 -2.55 -6.56 -0.47
N ILE A 36 -3.80 -6.51 -0.89
CA ILE A 36 -4.48 -5.29 -1.32
C ILE A 36 -5.84 -5.26 -0.62
N SER A 37 -6.20 -4.11 -0.06
CA SER A 37 -7.52 -3.86 0.51
C SER A 37 -8.06 -2.56 -0.05
N THR A 38 -9.25 -2.62 -0.65
CA THR A 38 -9.94 -1.45 -1.22
C THR A 38 -11.01 -0.91 -0.27
N SER A 39 -10.99 -1.31 1.01
CA SER A 39 -11.97 -0.86 2.00
C SER A 39 -11.64 0.57 2.49
N GLY A 40 -12.60 1.48 2.38
CA GLY A 40 -12.48 2.89 2.77
C GLY A 40 -12.13 3.82 1.61
N ASP A 41 -11.72 5.06 1.93
CA ASP A 41 -11.58 6.14 0.94
C ASP A 41 -10.39 5.97 -0.02
N ASN A 42 -9.32 5.30 0.43
CA ASN A 42 -8.12 5.05 -0.36
C ASN A 42 -7.71 3.57 -0.32
N PRO A 43 -7.37 2.95 -1.47
CA PRO A 43 -6.85 1.59 -1.51
C PRO A 43 -5.57 1.48 -0.70
N ARG A 44 -5.43 0.37 0.02
CA ARG A 44 -4.30 0.05 0.88
C ARG A 44 -3.55 -1.13 0.31
N ILE A 45 -2.24 -0.99 0.14
CA ILE A 45 -1.37 -2.03 -0.39
C ILE A 45 -0.38 -2.41 0.71
N LYS A 46 -0.46 -3.66 1.17
CA LYS A 46 0.49 -4.23 2.12
C LYS A 46 1.69 -4.78 1.34
N ILE A 47 2.90 -4.37 1.71
CA ILE A 47 4.15 -4.88 1.12
C ILE A 47 5.02 -5.53 2.18
N ALA A 48 5.95 -6.37 1.75
CA ALA A 48 7.04 -6.83 2.59
C ALA A 48 8.00 -5.67 2.87
N ARG A 49 8.73 -5.75 4.00
CA ARG A 49 9.82 -4.81 4.26
C ARG A 49 10.85 -4.91 3.13
N HIS A 50 11.28 -3.77 2.62
CA HIS A 50 12.23 -3.68 1.51
C HIS A 50 13.17 -2.49 1.71
N ALA A 51 14.40 -2.55 1.21
CA ALA A 51 15.39 -1.46 1.33
C ALA A 51 14.90 -0.12 0.75
N TYR A 52 14.06 -0.18 -0.29
CA TYR A 52 13.38 0.98 -0.85
C TYR A 52 12.56 1.75 0.20
N CYS A 53 11.90 1.05 1.12
CA CYS A 53 11.12 1.68 2.19
C CYS A 53 12.01 2.48 3.14
N GLU A 54 13.20 1.96 3.46
CA GLU A 54 14.18 2.68 4.30
C GLU A 54 14.68 3.95 3.62
N GLN A 55 14.93 3.89 2.31
CA GLN A 55 15.26 5.07 1.51
C GLN A 55 14.13 6.11 1.53
N LEU A 56 12.88 5.67 1.41
CA LEU A 56 11.72 6.57 1.50
C LEU A 56 11.59 7.22 2.87
N ILE A 57 11.84 6.49 3.95
CA ILE A 57 11.89 7.05 5.31
C ILE A 57 13.01 8.10 5.40
N ARG A 58 14.23 7.78 4.95
CA ARG A 58 15.39 8.70 5.00
C ARG A 58 15.16 9.98 4.18
N THR A 59 14.40 9.89 3.10
CA THR A 59 14.08 11.04 2.24
C THR A 59 12.81 11.78 2.66
N GLY A 60 12.18 11.39 3.78
CA GLY A 60 10.95 12.01 4.28
C GLY A 60 9.71 11.71 3.43
N LYS A 61 9.78 10.76 2.50
CA LYS A 61 8.68 10.36 1.61
C LYS A 61 7.80 9.27 2.22
N ALA A 62 8.28 8.61 3.26
CA ALA A 62 7.50 7.71 4.10
C ALA A 62 7.61 8.15 5.55
N CYS A 63 6.61 7.79 6.35
CA CYS A 63 6.62 8.02 7.79
C CYS A 63 6.35 6.70 8.51
N TYR A 64 6.99 6.54 9.67
CA TYR A 64 6.58 5.54 10.63
C TYR A 64 5.42 6.07 11.45
N LEU A 65 4.33 5.32 11.45
CA LEU A 65 3.24 5.53 12.36
C LEU A 65 3.34 4.43 13.43
N GLN A 66 3.47 4.84 14.69
CA GLN A 66 3.26 3.93 15.81
C GLN A 66 1.77 3.64 15.88
N PHE A 67 1.35 2.46 15.46
CA PHE A 67 -0.01 2.01 15.72
C PHE A 67 0.04 0.71 16.50
N GLY A 68 -0.51 0.76 17.71
CA GLY A 68 -1.19 -0.39 18.30
C GLY A 68 -0.35 -1.26 19.24
N ASN A 69 -1.02 -1.63 20.33
CA ASN A 69 -0.68 -2.71 21.22
C ASN A 69 -1.46 -3.95 20.73
N SER A 70 -0.84 -4.80 19.92
CA SER A 70 -1.43 -6.09 19.55
C SER A 70 -1.18 -7.12 20.67
N ARG A 71 -1.78 -8.32 20.60
CA ARG A 71 -1.47 -9.43 21.52
C ARG A 71 0.03 -9.79 21.62
N HIS A 72 0.84 -9.29 20.67
CA HIS A 72 2.29 -9.50 20.58
C HIS A 72 3.11 -8.21 20.82
N GLY A 73 2.51 -7.14 21.34
CA GLY A 73 3.19 -5.89 21.70
C GLY A 73 3.05 -4.76 20.67
N TYR A 74 3.93 -3.76 20.82
CA TYR A 74 4.01 -2.58 19.95
C TYR A 74 4.55 -2.96 18.57
N TYR A 75 3.80 -2.67 17.51
CA TYR A 75 4.33 -2.76 16.15
C TYR A 75 4.54 -1.37 15.56
N LYS A 76 5.61 -1.23 14.80
CA LYS A 76 5.94 0.00 14.07
C LYS A 76 5.55 -0.22 12.61
N GLN A 77 4.70 0.63 12.05
CA GLN A 77 4.24 0.49 10.67
C GLN A 77 4.78 1.66 9.85
N GLY A 78 5.47 1.36 8.76
CA GLY A 78 5.83 2.37 7.79
C GLY A 78 4.70 2.55 6.78
N SER A 79 4.48 3.78 6.32
CA SER A 79 3.57 4.03 5.19
C SER A 79 4.00 5.20 4.33
N PHE A 80 3.64 5.12 3.04
CA PHE A 80 3.74 6.20 2.07
C PHE A 80 2.56 6.14 1.09
N THR A 81 2.40 7.19 0.30
CA THR A 81 1.38 7.24 -0.76
C THR A 81 2.01 7.05 -2.13
N LEU A 82 1.41 6.20 -2.96
CA LEU A 82 1.83 5.95 -4.34
C LEU A 82 0.59 5.88 -5.23
N GLY A 83 0.46 6.78 -6.20
CA GLY A 83 -0.64 6.74 -7.18
C GLY A 83 -2.04 6.81 -6.55
N GLY A 84 -2.19 7.50 -5.41
CA GLY A 84 -3.44 7.56 -4.65
C GLY A 84 -3.70 6.35 -3.74
N CYS A 85 -2.83 5.34 -3.76
CA CYS A 85 -2.87 4.19 -2.86
C CYS A 85 -1.98 4.42 -1.64
N ARG A 86 -2.44 4.00 -0.46
CA ARG A 86 -1.63 3.97 0.76
C ARG A 86 -0.85 2.65 0.80
N VAL A 87 0.45 2.74 0.62
CA VAL A 87 1.35 1.59 0.73
C VAL A 87 1.87 1.51 2.17
N TYR A 88 1.85 0.32 2.77
CA TYR A 88 2.29 0.14 4.15
C TYR A 88 2.99 -1.21 4.38
N TRP A 89 3.88 -1.23 5.37
CA TRP A 89 4.59 -2.43 5.82
C TRP A 89 4.74 -2.43 7.33
N SER A 90 4.74 -3.61 7.93
CA SER A 90 5.03 -3.76 9.36
C SER A 90 6.53 -3.97 9.56
N GLU A 91 7.09 -3.26 10.54
CA GLU A 91 8.36 -3.59 11.17
C GLU A 91 8.03 -4.58 12.29
N SER A 92 7.98 -5.87 11.96
CA SER A 92 8.01 -6.89 13.00
C SER A 92 9.45 -6.97 13.50
N ILE A 93 9.65 -6.46 14.71
CA ILE A 93 10.86 -6.69 15.49
C ILE A 93 10.64 -8.07 16.13
N TYR A 94 11.09 -9.13 15.49
CA TYR A 94 11.23 -10.44 16.14
C TYR A 94 12.62 -10.51 16.77
#